data_AF-A0A381VBB3-F1
#
_entry.id   AF-A0A381VBB3-F1
#
_cell.length_a   1.000
_cell.length_b   1.000
_cell.length_c   1.000
_cell.angle_alpha   90.00
_cell.angle_beta   90.00
_cell.angle_gamma   90.00
#
_symmetry.space_group_name_H-M   'P 1'
#
loop_
_entity.id
_entity.type
_entity.pdbx_description
1 polymer ?
#
loop_
_entity_poly.entity_id
_entity_poly.type
_entity_poly.pdbx_seq_one_letter_code
_entity_poly.pdbx_strand_id
1 'polypeptide(L)'
;MKAWIWHLFGLGLTLGWVSGVCGIPFWEYLFLLAYPGTSFTLLRSFAEHRSHTECEGRTAVLEAESLFGILYLYNNYHALHHNTPDMAWYKLPALFREKREDLLKQNHGYLIRGYRNLFRKYLFNTKKIPYFA
;
A
#
# COMPACT_ATOMS: atom_id res chain seq x y z
N MET A 1 3.21 -11.16 -25.72
CA MET A 1 4.16 -10.23 -26.36
C MET A 1 3.59 -8.83 -26.62
N LYS A 2 2.39 -8.67 -27.22
CA LYS A 2 1.81 -7.34 -27.55
C LYS A 2 1.79 -6.32 -26.39
N ALA A 3 1.42 -6.73 -25.19
CA ALA A 3 1.40 -5.85 -24.00
C ALA A 3 2.79 -5.30 -23.66
N TRP A 4 3.84 -6.12 -23.77
CA TRP A 4 5.22 -5.70 -23.51
C TRP A 4 5.73 -4.70 -24.53
N ILE A 5 5.34 -4.84 -25.81
CA ILE A 5 5.70 -3.86 -26.84
C ILE A 5 5.11 -2.48 -26.51
N TRP A 6 3.81 -2.43 -26.18
CA TRP A 6 3.16 -1.18 -25.80
C TRP A 6 3.73 -0.59 -24.51
N HIS A 7 4.09 -1.44 -23.55
CA HIS A 7 4.74 -1.00 -22.32
C HIS A 7 6.10 -0.37 -22.59
N LEU A 8 6.95 -1.01 -23.40
CA LEU A 8 8.26 -0.46 -23.80
C LEU A 8 8.13 0.83 -24.59
N PHE A 9 7.13 0.93 -25.45
CA PHE A 9 6.81 2.16 -26.18
C PHE A 9 6.44 3.31 -25.22
N GLY A 10 5.53 3.06 -24.28
CA GLY A 10 5.15 4.05 -23.26
C GLY A 10 6.31 4.43 -22.33
N LEU A 11 7.16 3.46 -21.98
CA LEU A 11 8.38 3.70 -21.20
C LEU A 11 9.33 4.62 -21.97
N GLY A 12 9.58 4.35 -23.26
CA GLY A 12 10.42 5.19 -24.11
C GLY A 12 9.91 6.62 -24.22
N LEU A 13 8.60 6.81 -24.43
CA LEU A 13 7.97 8.13 -24.44
C LEU A 13 8.14 8.88 -23.11
N THR A 14 7.90 8.19 -22.00
CA THR A 14 8.01 8.77 -20.66
C THR A 14 9.44 9.18 -20.35
N LEU A 15 10.42 8.30 -20.59
CA LEU A 15 11.84 8.59 -20.34
C LEU A 15 12.38 9.65 -21.30
N GLY A 16 11.95 9.66 -22.56
CA GLY A 16 12.29 10.67 -23.54
C GLY A 16 11.78 12.06 -23.13
N TRP A 17 10.54 12.14 -22.65
CA TRP A 17 9.98 13.37 -22.11
C TRP A 17 10.72 13.84 -20.85
N VAL A 18 10.89 12.96 -19.86
CA VAL A 18 11.54 13.27 -18.58
C VAL A 18 12.98 13.74 -18.79
N SER A 19 13.75 13.04 -19.63
CA SER A 19 15.16 13.36 -19.84
C SER A 19 15.35 14.50 -20.83
N GLY A 20 14.60 14.50 -21.94
CA GLY A 20 14.79 15.45 -23.04
C GLY A 20 14.07 16.79 -22.84
N VAL A 21 12.89 16.79 -22.21
CA VAL A 21 12.07 18.00 -22.04
C VAL A 21 12.15 18.52 -20.61
N CYS A 22 12.00 17.65 -19.60
CA CYS A 22 12.11 18.07 -18.21
C CYS A 22 13.56 18.23 -17.72
N GLY A 23 14.54 17.74 -18.49
CA GLY A 23 15.96 17.83 -18.15
C GLY A 23 16.36 17.02 -16.92
N ILE A 24 15.53 16.04 -16.50
CA ILE A 24 15.80 15.20 -15.33
C ILE A 24 16.65 14.01 -15.79
N PRO A 25 17.88 13.84 -15.28
CA PRO A 25 18.70 12.68 -15.61
C PRO A 25 18.01 11.36 -15.25
N PHE A 26 18.21 10.35 -16.09
CA PHE A 26 17.61 9.02 -15.89
C PHE A 26 17.82 8.46 -14.48
N TRP A 27 19.03 8.59 -13.93
CA TRP A 27 19.36 8.08 -12.60
C TRP A 27 18.59 8.80 -11.49
N GLU A 28 18.43 10.12 -11.59
CA GLU A 28 17.63 10.89 -10.64
C GLU A 28 16.16 10.49 -10.72
N TYR A 29 15.61 10.37 -11.93
CA TYR A 29 14.25 9.90 -12.13
C TYR A 29 14.03 8.50 -11.51
N LEU A 30 14.96 7.59 -11.78
CA LEU A 30 14.89 6.22 -11.28
C LEU A 30 14.92 6.17 -9.75
N PHE A 31 15.93 6.77 -9.11
CA PHE A 31 16.15 6.63 -7.68
C PHE A 31 15.32 7.58 -6.82
N LEU A 32 14.93 8.75 -7.32
CA LEU A 32 14.21 9.76 -6.55
C LEU A 32 12.70 9.77 -6.81
N LEU A 33 12.23 9.22 -7.93
CA LEU A 33 10.80 9.20 -8.27
C LEU A 33 10.27 7.78 -8.49
N ALA A 34 10.78 7.06 -9.49
CA ALA A 34 10.19 5.79 -9.91
C ALA A 34 10.29 4.72 -8.82
N TYR A 35 11.49 4.55 -8.24
CA TYR A 35 11.73 3.60 -7.17
C TYR A 35 10.93 3.93 -5.91
N PRO A 36 11.08 5.11 -5.27
CA PRO A 36 10.33 5.43 -4.06
C PRO A 36 8.82 5.47 -4.29
N GLY A 37 8.35 6.00 -5.42
CA GLY A 37 6.92 6.01 -5.77
C GLY A 37 6.34 4.60 -5.85
N THR A 38 7.07 3.69 -6.48
CA THR A 38 6.70 2.27 -6.55
C THR A 38 6.76 1.60 -5.17
N SER A 39 7.82 1.87 -4.38
CA SER A 39 7.94 1.38 -3.01
C SER A 39 6.75 1.81 -2.15
N PHE A 40 6.34 3.08 -2.20
CA PHE A 40 5.17 3.56 -1.46
C PHE A 40 3.87 2.97 -1.96
N THR A 41 3.72 2.74 -3.27
CA THR A 41 2.54 2.05 -3.84
C THR A 41 2.42 0.62 -3.31
N LEU A 42 3.55 -0.09 -3.23
CA LEU A 42 3.61 -1.48 -2.75
C LEU A 42 3.55 -1.60 -1.22
N LEU A 43 3.96 -0.57 -0.48
CA LEU A 43 4.00 -0.57 0.98
C LEU A 43 2.65 -0.92 1.62
N ARG A 44 1.55 -0.42 1.05
CA ARG A 44 0.19 -0.71 1.52
C ARG A 44 -0.12 -2.21 1.42
N SER A 45 0.02 -2.78 0.22
CA SER A 45 -0.20 -4.21 -0.02
C SER A 45 0.72 -5.07 0.84
N PHE A 46 1.99 -4.69 0.95
CA PHE A 46 2.96 -5.34 1.82
C PHE A 46 2.54 -5.30 3.29
N ALA A 47 2.03 -4.17 3.79
CA ALA A 47 1.62 -4.01 5.19
C ALA A 47 0.31 -4.76 5.49
N GLU A 48 -0.66 -4.71 4.59
CA GLU A 48 -2.01 -5.22 4.83
C GLU A 48 -2.06 -6.74 4.71
N HIS A 49 -1.39 -7.33 3.72
CA HIS A 49 -1.61 -8.74 3.43
C HIS A 49 -0.72 -9.67 4.25
N ARG A 50 -1.31 -10.79 4.67
CA ARG A 50 -0.63 -12.01 5.12
C ARG A 50 -1.30 -13.23 4.49
N SER A 51 -0.56 -14.32 4.38
CA SER A 51 -1.18 -15.63 4.12
C SER A 51 -2.00 -16.05 5.34
N HIS A 52 -3.28 -16.34 5.12
CA HIS A 52 -4.21 -16.89 6.10
C HIS A 52 -5.24 -17.76 5.38
N THR A 53 -5.72 -18.82 6.02
CA THR A 53 -6.71 -19.74 5.45
C THR A 53 -8.01 -19.00 5.14
N GLU A 54 -8.56 -18.32 6.14
CA GLU A 54 -9.75 -17.48 6.03
C GLU A 54 -9.45 -16.11 5.38
N CYS A 55 -10.35 -15.64 4.53
CA CYS A 55 -10.21 -14.39 3.79
C CYS A 55 -10.08 -13.17 4.72
N GLU A 56 -10.93 -13.09 5.75
CA GLU A 56 -10.94 -11.99 6.72
C GLU A 56 -9.62 -11.88 7.50
N GLY A 57 -8.99 -13.02 7.77
CA GLY A 57 -7.68 -13.06 8.42
C GLY A 57 -6.50 -12.68 7.52
N ARG A 58 -6.70 -12.43 6.22
CA ARG A 58 -5.60 -12.07 5.28
C ARG A 58 -5.24 -10.59 5.35
N THR A 59 -6.13 -9.74 5.84
CA THR A 59 -5.96 -8.29 5.85
C THR A 59 -5.74 -7.77 7.27
N ALA A 60 -4.64 -7.07 7.48
CA ALA A 60 -4.36 -6.38 8.72
C ALA A 60 -5.32 -5.19 8.91
N VAL A 61 -5.75 -4.99 10.14
CA VAL A 61 -6.25 -3.68 10.58
C VAL A 61 -5.01 -2.82 10.81
N LEU A 62 -4.82 -1.82 9.95
CA LEU A 62 -3.70 -0.88 10.04
C LEU A 62 -4.17 0.45 10.60
N GLU A 63 -3.60 0.85 11.72
CA GLU A 63 -3.85 2.16 12.33
C GLU A 63 -3.00 3.22 11.64
N ALA A 64 -3.56 3.81 10.58
CA ALA A 64 -2.87 4.81 9.76
C ALA A 64 -2.46 6.05 10.57
N GLU A 65 -1.17 6.40 10.57
CA GLU A 65 -0.74 7.75 10.95
C GLU A 65 -1.24 8.77 9.92
N SER A 66 -1.42 10.04 10.32
CA SER A 66 -2.02 11.08 9.48
C SER A 66 -1.37 11.24 8.11
N LEU A 67 -0.04 11.22 8.04
CA LEU A 67 0.72 11.36 6.78
C LEU A 67 0.41 10.22 5.79
N PHE A 68 0.55 8.97 6.23
CA PHE A 68 0.29 7.82 5.38
C PHE A 68 -1.20 7.62 5.10
N GLY A 69 -2.05 7.99 6.06
CA GLY A 69 -3.48 8.10 5.86
C GLY A 69 -3.80 8.99 4.66
N ILE A 70 -3.31 10.23 4.63
CA ILE A 70 -3.53 11.14 3.50
C ILE A 70 -2.90 10.61 2.21
N LEU A 71 -1.67 10.09 2.26
CA LEU A 71 -0.95 9.54 1.10
C LEU A 71 -1.78 8.47 0.37
N TYR A 72 -2.51 7.64 1.11
CA TYR A 72 -3.36 6.58 0.56
C TYR A 72 -4.84 6.96 0.52
N LEU A 73 -5.20 8.22 0.76
CA LEU A 73 -6.59 8.66 0.89
C LEU A 73 -7.38 7.77 1.87
N TYR A 74 -6.78 7.42 2.99
CA TYR A 74 -7.28 6.52 4.02
C TYR A 74 -7.76 5.14 3.54
N ASN A 75 -7.42 4.74 2.30
CA ASN A 75 -7.70 3.41 1.76
C ASN A 75 -6.84 2.32 2.40
N ASN A 76 -5.88 2.72 3.24
CA ASN A 76 -5.17 1.81 4.11
C ASN A 76 -6.01 1.25 5.27
N TYR A 77 -7.20 1.80 5.51
CA TYR A 77 -8.28 1.10 6.21
C TYR A 77 -8.97 0.11 5.27
N HIS A 78 -8.19 -0.79 4.66
CA HIS A 78 -8.60 -1.57 3.49
C HIS A 78 -9.87 -2.39 3.72
N ALA A 79 -9.97 -3.09 4.85
CA ALA A 79 -11.17 -3.84 5.22
C ALA A 79 -12.40 -2.93 5.37
N LEU A 80 -12.23 -1.74 5.95
CA LEU A 80 -13.31 -0.77 6.11
C LEU A 80 -13.78 -0.20 4.77
N HIS A 81 -12.83 0.12 3.88
CA HIS A 81 -13.15 0.58 2.52
C HIS A 81 -13.94 -0.48 1.75
N HIS A 82 -13.55 -1.76 1.84
CA HIS A 82 -14.32 -2.84 1.21
C HIS A 82 -15.73 -3.00 1.79
N ASN A 83 -15.90 -2.78 3.09
CA ASN A 83 -17.23 -2.81 3.72
C ASN A 83 -18.10 -1.60 3.36
N THR A 84 -17.48 -0.48 2.95
CA THR A 84 -18.15 0.79 2.65
C THR A 84 -17.53 1.47 1.41
N PRO A 85 -17.63 0.87 0.22
CA PRO A 85 -16.88 1.32 -0.96
C PRO A 85 -17.25 2.74 -1.42
N ASP A 86 -18.50 3.15 -1.17
CA ASP A 86 -19.01 4.48 -1.54
C ASP A 86 -18.66 5.58 -0.53
N MET A 87 -18.00 5.22 0.58
CA MET A 87 -17.65 6.18 1.63
C MET A 87 -16.54 7.11 1.16
N ALA A 88 -16.79 8.42 1.30
CA ALA A 88 -15.78 9.42 0.99
C ALA A 88 -14.55 9.26 1.90
N TRP A 89 -13.37 9.27 1.28
CA TRP A 89 -12.10 8.94 1.94
C TRP A 89 -11.83 9.71 3.25
N TYR A 90 -12.20 11.00 3.31
CA TYR A 90 -11.99 11.86 4.47
C TYR A 90 -12.90 11.52 5.67
N LYS A 91 -13.94 10.70 5.47
CA LYS A 91 -14.84 10.21 6.54
C LYS A 91 -14.35 8.89 7.15
N LEU A 92 -13.54 8.13 6.41
CA LEU A 92 -13.02 6.83 6.85
C LEU A 92 -12.30 6.87 8.21
N PRO A 93 -11.50 7.90 8.57
CA PRO A 93 -10.85 7.93 9.89
C PRO A 93 -11.83 7.97 11.06
N ALA A 94 -12.95 8.68 10.93
CA ALA A 94 -13.98 8.75 11.97
C ALA A 94 -14.69 7.40 12.10
N LEU A 95 -15.13 6.84 10.96
CA LEU A 95 -15.79 5.54 10.93
C LEU A 95 -14.86 4.42 11.41
N PHE A 96 -13.57 4.48 11.10
CA PHE A 96 -12.58 3.53 11.58
C PHE A 96 -12.49 3.53 13.10
N ARG A 97 -12.51 4.70 13.75
CA ARG A 97 -12.51 4.78 15.21
C ARG A 97 -13.74 4.12 15.83
N GLU A 98 -14.90 4.26 15.19
CA GLU A 98 -16.15 3.64 15.64
C GLU A 98 -16.16 2.12 15.43
N LYS A 99 -15.63 1.65 14.29
CA LYS A 99 -15.67 0.24 13.87
C LYS A 99 -14.41 -0.56 14.21
N ARG A 100 -13.42 0.06 14.86
CA ARG A 100 -12.10 -0.52 15.14
C ARG A 100 -12.20 -1.90 15.79
N GLU A 101 -12.96 -2.00 16.88
CA GLU A 101 -13.09 -3.24 17.65
C GLU A 101 -13.80 -4.34 16.86
N ASP A 102 -14.80 -3.97 16.05
CA ASP A 102 -15.52 -4.93 15.19
C ASP A 102 -14.59 -5.50 14.11
N LEU A 103 -13.80 -4.64 13.46
CA LEU A 103 -12.81 -5.05 12.45
C LEU A 103 -11.72 -5.95 13.05
N LEU A 104 -11.27 -5.68 14.28
CA LEU A 104 -10.29 -6.51 14.97
C LEU A 104 -10.84 -7.88 15.37
N LYS A 105 -12.11 -7.97 15.73
CA LYS A 105 -12.76 -9.25 16.00
C LYS A 105 -12.87 -10.10 14.74
N GLN A 106 -13.22 -9.49 13.60
CA GLN A 106 -13.36 -10.16 12.30
C GLN A 106 -12.00 -10.69 11.78
N ASN A 107 -10.91 -9.96 11.97
CA ASN A 107 -9.61 -10.31 11.39
C ASN A 107 -8.68 -11.13 12.28
N HIS A 108 -9.21 -11.75 13.36
CA HIS A 108 -8.44 -12.52 14.35
C HIS A 108 -7.38 -11.69 15.09
N GLY A 109 -7.68 -10.42 15.38
CA GLY A 109 -6.81 -9.52 16.12
C GLY A 109 -5.53 -9.11 15.37
N TYR A 110 -5.50 -9.23 14.05
CA TYR A 110 -4.33 -8.90 13.26
C TYR A 110 -4.17 -7.37 13.11
N LEU A 111 -3.50 -6.77 14.08
CA LEU A 111 -3.29 -5.33 14.18
C LEU A 111 -1.87 -4.91 13.79
N ILE A 112 -1.75 -3.82 13.04
CA ILE A 112 -0.50 -3.09 12.80
C ILE A 112 -0.68 -1.66 13.32
N ARG A 113 0.12 -1.29 14.32
CA ARG A 113 0.08 0.03 14.99
C ARG A 113 0.89 1.06 14.20
N GLY A 114 0.43 1.35 12.98
CA GLY A 114 1.07 2.31 12.08
C GLY A 114 2.30 1.79 11.33
N TYR A 115 2.71 2.54 10.31
CA TYR A 115 3.85 2.22 9.46
C TYR A 115 5.18 2.33 10.21
N ARG A 116 5.27 3.16 11.25
CA ARG A 116 6.48 3.20 12.09
C ARG A 116 6.70 1.89 12.85
N ASN A 117 5.63 1.27 13.34
CA ASN A 117 5.72 -0.05 13.96
C ASN A 117 6.10 -1.13 12.94
N LEU A 118 5.49 -1.10 11.76
CA LEU A 118 5.82 -1.98 10.64
C LEU A 118 7.31 -1.89 10.28
N PHE A 119 7.83 -0.68 10.08
CA PHE A 119 9.22 -0.41 9.74
C PHE A 119 10.17 -0.99 10.80
N ARG A 120 9.97 -0.66 12.07
CA ARG A 120 10.81 -1.18 13.17
C ARG A 120 10.84 -2.70 13.23
N LYS A 121 9.71 -3.34 12.93
CA LYS A 121 9.59 -4.79 13.01
C LYS A 121 10.23 -5.48 11.81
N TYR A 122 10.10 -4.92 10.61
CA TYR A 122 10.40 -5.61 9.35
C TYR A 122 11.46 -4.97 8.46
N LEU A 123 12.16 -3.92 8.94
CA LEU A 123 13.27 -3.32 8.17
C LEU A 123 14.38 -4.34 7.87
N PHE A 124 14.69 -5.18 8.86
CA PHE A 124 15.72 -6.22 8.75
C PHE A 124 15.18 -7.63 9.03
N ASN A 125 13.87 -7.78 9.18
CA ASN A 125 13.23 -9.06 9.45
C ASN A 125 12.15 -9.35 8.41
N THR A 126 12.03 -10.60 8.01
CA THR A 126 10.98 -11.05 7.09
C THR A 126 9.60 -10.94 7.73
N LYS A 127 8.62 -10.38 7.00
CA LYS A 127 7.26 -10.21 7.52
C LYS A 127 6.48 -11.51 7.71
N LYS A 128 6.55 -12.43 6.74
CA LYS A 128 6.05 -13.82 6.81
C LYS A 128 6.42 -14.58 5.54
N ILE A 129 6.58 -15.89 5.68
CA ILE A 129 6.76 -16.87 4.59
C ILE A 129 5.35 -17.36 4.20
N PRO A 130 5.01 -17.48 2.90
CA PRO A 130 3.70 -18.00 2.49
C PRO A 130 3.48 -19.43 3.00
N TYR A 131 2.29 -19.72 3.51
CA TYR A 131 1.84 -21.10 3.73
C TYR A 131 1.56 -21.74 2.37
N PHE A 132 2.42 -22.68 1.96
CA PHE A 132 2.07 -23.65 0.93
C PHE A 132 1.39 -24.81 1.66
N ALA A 133 0.06 -24.84 1.62
CA ALA A 133 -0.70 -26.03 1.96
C ALA A 133 -0.73 -26.94 0.73
#